data_AF-A0A432S342-F1
#
_entry.id   AF-A0A432S342-F1
#
_cell.length_a   1.000
_cell.length_b   1.000
_cell.length_c   1.000
_cell.angle_alpha   90.00
_cell.angle_beta   90.00
_cell.angle_gamma   90.00
#
_symmetry.space_group_name_H-M   'P 1'
#
loop_
_entity.id
_entity.type
_entity.pdbx_description
1 polymer ?
#
loop_
_entity_poly.entity_id
_entity_poly.type
_entity_poly.pdbx_seq_one_letter_code
_entity_poly.pdbx_strand_id
1 'polypeptide(L)' 'MKRIISISLFFSISIFSFSLAEDLKTWKCHRYLNGEPTGGFVKVKAKTKEEAEKKAIKKYKEIGYKIDGVKCDIPLFW' A
#
# COMPACT_ATOMS: atom_id res chain seq x y z
N MET A 1 -32.09 -32.84 -41.46
CA MET A 1 -31.65 -31.77 -40.53
C MET A 1 -30.59 -32.41 -39.62
N LYS A 2 -29.25 -32.37 -39.87
CA LYS A 2 -28.24 -31.32 -39.55
C LYS A 2 -28.47 -30.74 -38.14
N ARG A 3 -27.62 -30.83 -37.10
CA ARG A 3 -26.15 -31.07 -36.95
C ARG A 3 -25.84 -31.67 -35.55
N ILE A 4 -25.05 -32.74 -35.48
CA ILE A 4 -23.65 -32.83 -34.98
C ILE A 4 -23.49 -32.64 -33.46
N ILE A 5 -23.28 -33.77 -32.78
CA ILE A 5 -22.68 -33.90 -31.44
C ILE A 5 -21.20 -33.50 -31.57
N SER A 6 -20.75 -32.46 -30.86
CA SER A 6 -19.35 -32.31 -30.45
C SER A 6 -19.21 -31.15 -29.47
N ILE A 7 -19.54 -31.39 -28.21
CA ILE A 7 -19.18 -30.48 -27.11
C ILE A 7 -17.74 -30.87 -26.73
N SER A 8 -16.81 -30.41 -27.56
CA SER A 8 -15.38 -30.58 -27.34
C SER A 8 -14.87 -29.46 -26.43
N LEU A 9 -13.95 -29.84 -25.54
CA LEU A 9 -13.04 -29.02 -24.72
C LEU A 9 -13.58 -28.48 -23.39
N PHE A 10 -13.55 -29.35 -22.38
CA PHE A 10 -13.25 -28.93 -21.00
C PHE A 10 -11.78 -28.50 -20.92
N PHE A 11 -11.50 -27.24 -21.26
CA PHE A 11 -10.20 -26.62 -21.00
C PHE A 11 -10.22 -26.07 -19.57
N SER A 12 -9.97 -26.95 -18.60
CA SER A 12 -9.84 -26.57 -17.19
C SER A 12 -8.57 -25.76 -16.99
N ILE A 13 -8.67 -24.44 -17.17
CA ILE A 13 -7.60 -23.50 -16.83
C ILE A 13 -7.49 -23.46 -15.32
N SER A 14 -6.58 -24.25 -14.76
CA SER A 14 -6.12 -24.11 -13.38
C SER A 14 -5.35 -22.80 -13.28
N ILE A 15 -6.02 -21.75 -12.82
CA ILE A 15 -5.39 -20.46 -12.54
C ILE A 15 -4.54 -20.64 -11.29
N PHE A 16 -3.23 -20.82 -11.45
CA PHE A 16 -2.27 -20.76 -10.35
C PHE A 16 -2.28 -19.34 -9.78
N SER A 17 -2.93 -19.14 -8.63
CA SER A 17 -2.89 -17.86 -7.91
C SER A 17 -1.49 -17.67 -7.32
N PHE A 18 -0.61 -17.01 -8.07
CA PHE A 18 0.69 -16.59 -7.57
C PHE A 18 0.47 -15.43 -6.58
N SER A 19 0.41 -15.75 -5.28
CA SER A 19 0.34 -14.73 -4.23
C SER A 19 1.71 -14.10 -4.10
N LEU A 20 1.93 -12.95 -4.74
CA LEU A 20 3.08 -12.10 -4.49
C LEU A 20 3.04 -11.66 -3.02
N ALA A 21 3.84 -12.31 -2.18
CA ALA A 21 4.15 -11.79 -0.85
C ALA A 21 4.97 -10.53 -1.06
N GLU A 22 4.31 -9.38 -1.02
CA GLU A 22 5.00 -8.11 -1.21
C GLU A 22 5.65 -7.68 0.10
N ASP A 23 6.97 -7.50 0.07
CA ASP A 23 7.76 -7.02 1.21
C ASP A 23 7.32 -5.61 1.61
N LEU A 24 6.45 -5.54 2.62
CA LEU A 24 6.00 -4.30 3.21
C LEU A 24 7.06 -3.76 4.18
N LYS A 25 7.73 -2.69 3.77
CA LYS A 25 8.68 -1.97 4.62
C LYS A 25 7.92 -1.13 5.65
N THR A 26 8.47 -1.01 6.85
CA THR A 26 7.94 -0.11 7.88
C THR A 26 8.59 1.26 7.72
N TRP A 27 7.78 2.29 7.52
CA TRP A 27 8.21 3.68 7.34
C TRP A 27 7.88 4.51 8.57
N LYS A 28 8.77 5.42 8.94
CA LYS A 28 8.56 6.42 9.98
C LYS A 28 8.21 7.75 9.30
N CYS A 29 7.00 8.24 9.54
CA CYS A 29 6.46 9.41 8.85
C CYS A 29 6.24 10.57 9.81
N HIS A 30 6.97 11.65 9.60
CA HIS A 30 6.88 12.87 10.39
C HIS A 30 5.84 13.81 9.79
N ARG A 31 5.02 14.42 10.66
CA ARG A 31 4.04 15.43 10.27
C ARG A 31 4.69 16.81 10.19
N TYR A 32 4.42 17.51 9.10
CA TYR A 32 4.84 18.89 8.89
C TYR A 32 3.63 19.83 8.95
N LEU A 33 3.83 20.97 9.62
CA LEU A 33 2.88 22.07 9.70
C LEU A 33 3.64 23.39 9.57
N ASN A 34 3.19 24.28 8.71
CA ASN A 34 3.85 25.51 8.28
C ASN A 34 5.30 25.30 7.83
N GLY A 35 5.60 24.15 7.21
CA GLY A 35 6.95 23.78 6.80
C GLY A 35 7.85 23.22 7.91
N GLU A 36 7.38 23.18 9.16
CA GLU A 36 8.15 22.69 10.31
C GLU A 36 7.72 21.29 10.77
N PRO A 37 8.66 20.43 11.21
CA PRO A 37 8.33 19.12 11.76
C PRO A 37 7.72 19.26 13.16
N THR A 38 6.54 18.68 13.35
CA THR A 38 5.75 18.81 14.60
C THR A 38 6.19 17.86 15.74
N GLY A 39 7.42 17.34 15.70
CA GLY A 39 8.00 16.42 16.69
C GLY A 39 7.45 14.99 16.71
N GLY A 40 6.18 14.78 16.35
CA GLY A 40 5.53 13.46 16.29
C GLY A 40 5.84 12.65 15.03
N PHE A 41 5.70 11.32 15.12
CA PHE A 41 5.75 10.42 13.96
C PHE A 41 4.70 9.32 14.04
N VAL A 42 4.27 8.83 12.88
CA VAL A 42 3.46 7.62 12.73
C VAL A 42 4.26 6.56 11.99
N LYS A 43 4.05 5.29 12.36
CA LYS A 43 4.59 4.15 11.62
C LYS A 43 3.53 3.61 10.66
N VAL A 44 3.92 3.37 9.41
CA VAL A 44 3.06 2.80 8.37
C VAL A 44 3.81 1.71 7.60
N LYS A 45 3.09 0.66 7.20
CA LYS A 45 3.62 -0.39 6.34
C LYS A 45 3.26 -0.10 4.89
N ALA A 46 4.26 -0.02 4.03
CA ALA A 46 4.10 0.31 2.61
C ALA A 46 5.30 -0.19 1.80
N LYS A 47 5.10 -0.43 0.52
CA LYS A 47 6.17 -0.90 -0.38
C LYS A 47 7.05 0.26 -0.84
N THR A 48 6.41 1.40 -1.10
CA THR A 48 7.07 2.61 -1.59
C THR A 48 6.93 3.76 -0.59
N LYS A 49 7.82 4.74 -0.72
CA LYS A 49 7.76 5.98 0.06
C LYS A 49 6.46 6.73 -0.16
N GLU A 50 6.04 6.84 -1.42
CA GLU A 50 4.80 7.56 -1.78
C GLU A 50 3.55 6.90 -1.18
N GLU A 51 3.48 5.57 -1.20
CA GLU A 51 2.40 4.83 -0.55
C GLU A 51 2.42 5.04 0.98
N ALA A 52 3.61 5.08 1.58
CA ALA A 52 3.77 5.38 3.00
C ALA A 52 3.24 6.78 3.34
N GLU A 53 3.61 7.79 2.56
CA GLU A 53 3.17 9.18 2.75
C GLU A 53 1.65 9.30 2.63
N LYS A 54 1.03 8.68 1.61
CA LYS A 54 -0.43 8.65 1.46
C LYS A 54 -1.13 8.02 2.68
N LYS A 55 -0.62 6.89 3.17
CA LYS A 55 -1.15 6.22 4.37
C LYS A 55 -0.95 7.07 5.63
N ALA A 56 0.17 7.75 5.76
CA ALA A 56 0.46 8.62 6.90
C ALA A 56 -0.44 9.86 6.91
N ILE A 57 -0.66 10.51 5.76
CA ILE A 57 -1.62 11.62 5.62
C ILE A 57 -2.99 11.18 6.11
N LYS A 58 -3.48 10.02 5.63
CA LYS A 58 -4.77 9.49 6.03
C LYS A 58 -4.85 9.30 7.56
N LYS A 59 -3.85 8.65 8.16
CA LYS A 59 -3.78 8.48 9.63
C LYS A 59 -3.82 9.81 10.38
N TYR A 60 -3.02 10.80 9.98
CA TYR A 60 -3.01 12.09 10.66
C TYR A 60 -4.35 12.83 10.55
N LYS A 61 -5.01 12.74 9.39
CA LYS A 61 -6.36 13.29 9.19
C LYS A 61 -7.39 12.58 10.06
N GLU A 62 -7.33 11.25 10.18
CA GLU A 62 -8.21 10.45 11.04
C GLU A 62 -8.05 10.81 12.53
N ILE A 63 -6.84 11.16 12.96
CA ILE A 63 -6.56 11.61 14.35
C ILE A 63 -7.00 13.08 14.57
N GLY A 64 -7.39 13.80 13.50
CA GLY A 64 -7.81 15.20 13.59
C GLY A 64 -6.66 16.21 13.62
N TYR A 65 -5.45 15.78 13.26
CA TYR A 65 -4.31 16.68 13.17
C TYR A 65 -4.35 17.52 11.88
N LYS A 66 -4.11 18.83 12.01
CA LYS A 66 -3.76 19.68 10.86
C LYS A 66 -2.38 19.26 10.32
N ILE A 67 -2.29 19.08 9.01
CA ILE A 67 -1.08 18.70 8.28
C ILE A 67 -1.00 19.53 6.99
N ASP A 68 0.21 19.96 6.63
CA ASP A 68 0.51 20.48 5.29
C ASP A 68 1.21 19.43 4.44
N GLY A 69 1.95 18.55 5.09
CA GLY A 69 2.64 17.44 4.45
C GLY A 69 3.14 16.43 5.46
N VAL A 70 3.67 15.34 4.91
CA VAL A 70 4.39 14.32 5.67
C VAL A 70 5.66 13.98 4.93
N LYS A 71 6.69 13.61 5.68
CA LYS A 71 7.92 13.08 5.13
C LYS A 71 8.18 11.74 5.77
N CYS A 72 8.33 10.71 4.95
CA CYS A 72 8.56 9.35 5.42
C CYS A 72 9.98 8.90 5.10
N ASP A 73 10.63 8.33 6.11
CA ASP A 73 11.96 7.75 6.01
C ASP A 73 11.92 6.31 6.51
N ILE A 74 12.71 5.45 5.88
CA ILE A 74 12.93 4.09 6.38
C ILE A 74 13.82 4.24 7.62
N PRO A 75 13.42 3.72 8.80
CA PRO A 75 14.34 3.66 9.91
C PRO A 75 15.51 2.75 9.50
N LEU A 76 16.64 3.37 9.17
CA LEU A 76 17.90 2.65 9.00
C LEU A 76 18.25 2.08 10.39
N PHE A 77 18.38 0.75 10.48
CA PHE A 77 18.72 -0.06 11.66
C PHE A 77 17.57 -0.49 12.61
N TRP A 78 17.14 -1.75 12.46
CA TRP A 78 17.60 -2.84 13.33
C TRP A 78 18.53 -3.73 12.51
#